data_AF-A0AAE3YQ77-F1
#
_entry.id   AF-A0AAE3YQ77-F1
#
_cell.length_a   1.000
_cell.length_b   1.000
_cell.length_c   1.000
_cell.angle_alpha   90.00
_cell.angle_beta   90.00
_cell.angle_gamma   90.00
#
_symmetry.space_group_name_H-M   'P 1'
#
loop_
_entity.id
_entity.type
_entity.pdbx_description
1 polymer ?
#
loop_
_entity_poly.entity_id
_entity_poly.type
_entity_poly.pdbx_seq_one_letter_code
_entity_poly.pdbx_strand_id
1 'polypeptide(L)'
;MSNTFQVDLRGIVDLLSHHLYGSPQVYVRELLQNAVDAITAVRHAEPEHAGRVAIESADATGDGTLRISDNGIGLTEAQVHELLATIGRSSKRDDLGFARHEFLGQFGIGLLSCFLVADEIRVHTRRGDAAPVIWTGFSDGRYEVRPGPEREPGTSVTLIPRRGAETWLTGAEVTRLAALYGAMLPIEVTVDGERTTIGTPPWERRADRRESLLRYAESVLGFTPFDVIELHVPEAGLTGAAFVLPTPINPAVRGGHRVYLKRMLLAEAVEGLLPEWAFFARCVVDSTELRPTASREALYEDGLLETTREAIADQLRGWLVRLSSTDPRRLSEFLSIHHLGVKALALHDADMLRLVEQWWPMETNMGRTTLAEFRARHGVVRYAATLDEFRQLAAVAAAQDVGVVNGGYTYDTDIIERLPALDAEIRVERLEPTDLTTTFDALDRETELRLRPFLTGAQRRLDRLGCEVVVRAFEPASLPSLYLVSRAAAFHGEFTATREKADDLWGGVLDALASAAPPDRPQLVLNHRNPLVRRITALGDPELTALAVESLYGQALLLGYHPIRPADAALLNTSFLGLLGRAVPGSGDPA
;
A
#
# COMPACT_ATOMS: atom_id res chain seq x y z
N MET A 1 -28.40 33.04 -41.69
CA MET A 1 -28.34 33.66 -40.35
C MET A 1 -27.43 32.79 -39.50
N SER A 2 -26.33 33.33 -38.98
CA SER A 2 -25.49 32.61 -38.03
C SER A 2 -26.08 32.79 -36.63
N ASN A 3 -26.48 31.69 -36.00
CA ASN A 3 -26.89 31.69 -34.61
C ASN A 3 -25.72 31.20 -33.76
N THR A 4 -25.43 31.89 -32.65
CA THR A 4 -24.48 31.43 -31.65
C THR A 4 -25.14 30.42 -30.72
N PHE A 5 -24.37 29.43 -30.26
CA PHE A 5 -24.80 28.50 -29.22
C PHE A 5 -25.20 29.28 -27.96
N GLN A 6 -26.37 28.94 -27.41
CA GLN A 6 -26.82 29.43 -26.11
C GLN A 6 -26.46 28.40 -25.04
N VAL A 7 -26.02 28.89 -23.89
CA VAL A 7 -25.57 28.08 -22.76
C VAL A 7 -26.52 28.33 -21.60
N ASP A 8 -27.14 27.29 -21.07
CA ASP A 8 -28.00 27.37 -19.89
C ASP A 8 -27.15 27.30 -18.60
N LEU A 9 -27.15 28.39 -17.82
CA LEU A 9 -26.39 28.47 -16.58
C LEU A 9 -26.89 27.45 -15.55
N ARG A 10 -28.20 27.16 -15.50
CA ARG A 10 -28.76 26.20 -14.54
C ARG A 10 -28.20 24.80 -14.79
N GLY A 11 -28.20 24.38 -16.06
CA GLY A 11 -27.56 23.15 -16.48
C GLY A 11 -26.06 23.11 -16.18
N ILE A 12 -25.35 24.24 -16.28
CA ILE A 12 -23.93 24.32 -15.88
C ILE A 12 -23.74 24.20 -14.37
N VAL A 13 -24.54 24.88 -13.56
CA VAL A 13 -24.46 24.79 -12.09
C VAL A 13 -24.76 23.35 -11.64
N ASP A 14 -25.77 22.72 -12.24
CA ASP A 14 -26.08 21.30 -12.00
C ASP A 14 -24.91 20.41 -12.42
N LEU A 15 -24.30 20.64 -13.58
CA LEU A 15 -23.12 19.89 -14.05
C LEU A 15 -21.90 20.11 -13.17
N LEU A 16 -21.67 21.34 -12.69
CA LEU A 16 -20.60 21.66 -11.74
C LEU A 16 -20.80 20.90 -10.43
N SER A 17 -22.03 20.87 -9.93
CA SER A 17 -22.39 20.18 -8.68
C SER A 17 -22.30 18.65 -8.77
N HIS A 18 -22.56 18.06 -9.94
CA HIS A 18 -22.58 16.59 -10.08
C HIS A 18 -21.30 16.00 -10.67
N HIS A 19 -20.47 16.79 -11.37
CA HIS A 19 -19.35 16.26 -12.15
C HIS A 19 -18.01 16.97 -11.97
N LEU A 20 -17.96 18.18 -11.39
CA LEU A 20 -16.71 18.93 -11.25
C LEU A 20 -16.30 19.20 -9.80
N TYR A 21 -17.26 19.37 -8.89
CA TYR A 21 -17.00 19.54 -7.47
C TYR A 21 -17.74 18.47 -6.68
N GLY A 22 -16.99 17.58 -6.01
CA GLY A 22 -17.59 16.53 -5.18
C GLY A 22 -18.26 17.05 -3.90
N SER A 23 -18.04 18.31 -3.53
CA SER A 23 -18.53 18.91 -2.28
C SER A 23 -18.76 20.42 -2.40
N PRO A 24 -19.81 20.98 -1.75
CA PRO A 24 -20.03 22.43 -1.68
C PRO A 24 -18.89 23.22 -1.06
N GLN A 25 -18.00 22.59 -0.28
CA GLN A 25 -16.90 23.21 0.49
C GLN A 25 -15.94 24.08 -0.34
N VAL A 26 -15.87 23.85 -1.65
CA VAL A 26 -14.91 24.51 -2.56
C VAL A 26 -15.14 26.01 -2.72
N TYR A 27 -16.31 26.55 -2.38
CA TYR A 27 -16.61 27.97 -2.59
C TYR A 27 -15.63 28.90 -1.87
N VAL A 28 -15.22 28.58 -0.62
CA VAL A 28 -14.20 29.36 0.10
C VAL A 28 -12.85 29.26 -0.61
N ARG A 29 -12.46 28.07 -1.07
CA ARG A 29 -11.22 27.87 -1.83
C ARG A 29 -11.19 28.75 -3.08
N GLU A 30 -12.25 28.74 -3.87
CA GLU A 30 -12.32 29.51 -5.12
C GLU A 30 -12.32 31.03 -4.86
N LEU A 31 -13.02 31.50 -3.82
CA LEU A 31 -13.02 32.92 -3.44
C LEU A 31 -11.65 33.37 -2.90
N LEU A 32 -11.03 32.59 -2.02
CA LEU A 32 -9.67 32.85 -1.53
C LEU A 32 -8.67 32.89 -2.69
N GLN A 33 -8.80 31.98 -3.64
CA GLN A 33 -7.94 31.96 -4.82
C GLN A 33 -8.07 33.21 -5.68
N ASN A 34 -9.31 33.65 -5.94
CA ASN A 34 -9.55 34.86 -6.70
C ASN A 34 -8.97 36.09 -6.00
N ALA A 35 -9.12 36.14 -4.67
CA ALA A 35 -8.53 37.20 -3.84
C ALA A 35 -6.99 37.18 -3.90
N VAL A 36 -6.37 36.01 -3.74
CA VAL A 36 -4.91 35.84 -3.83
C VAL A 36 -4.39 36.23 -5.22
N ASP A 37 -5.07 35.82 -6.29
CA ASP A 37 -4.72 36.19 -7.65
C ASP A 37 -4.81 37.71 -7.86
N ALA A 38 -5.85 38.35 -7.32
CA ALA A 38 -6.02 39.81 -7.39
C ALA A 38 -4.95 40.56 -6.59
N ILE A 39 -4.51 40.04 -5.45
CA ILE A 39 -3.41 40.58 -4.65
C ILE A 39 -2.07 40.39 -5.35
N THR A 40 -1.82 39.22 -5.94
CA THR A 40 -0.61 38.93 -6.73
C THR A 40 -0.49 39.88 -7.92
N ALA A 41 -1.61 40.19 -8.59
CA ALA A 41 -1.65 41.19 -9.65
C ALA A 41 -1.20 42.59 -9.19
N VAL A 42 -1.56 43.01 -7.97
CA VAL A 42 -1.05 44.26 -7.38
C VAL A 42 0.43 44.15 -7.08
N ARG A 43 0.87 43.04 -6.47
CA ARG A 43 2.28 42.81 -6.10
C ARG A 43 3.26 42.86 -7.27
N HIS A 44 2.81 42.57 -8.49
CA HIS A 44 3.64 42.76 -9.69
C HIS A 44 4.01 44.23 -9.95
N ALA A 45 3.09 45.15 -9.67
CA ALA A 45 3.34 46.59 -9.77
C ALA A 45 3.94 47.15 -8.47
N GLU A 46 3.52 46.62 -7.32
CA GLU A 46 3.85 47.09 -5.98
C GLU A 46 4.29 45.93 -5.07
N PRO A 47 5.56 45.48 -5.14
CA PRO A 47 6.03 44.28 -4.44
C PRO A 47 5.85 44.29 -2.91
N GLU A 48 5.82 45.48 -2.30
CA GLU A 48 5.64 45.67 -0.86
C GLU A 48 4.17 45.60 -0.41
N HIS A 49 3.21 45.37 -1.33
CA HIS A 49 1.80 45.27 -0.98
C HIS A 49 1.55 44.08 -0.05
N ALA A 50 1.17 44.37 1.19
CA ALA A 50 1.03 43.36 2.25
C ALA A 50 0.03 42.25 1.88
N GLY A 51 -1.05 42.60 1.17
CA GLY A 51 -2.11 41.66 0.79
C GLY A 51 -2.90 41.14 2.01
N ARG A 52 -4.21 41.35 2.02
CA ARG A 52 -5.08 40.85 3.09
C ARG A 52 -6.42 40.38 2.51
N VAL A 53 -6.96 39.34 3.12
CA VAL A 53 -8.33 38.88 2.92
C VAL A 53 -9.02 38.86 4.27
N ALA A 54 -10.17 39.53 4.34
CA ALA A 54 -11.04 39.53 5.51
C ALA A 54 -12.34 38.82 5.17
N ILE A 55 -12.74 37.87 6.01
CA ILE A 55 -13.97 37.12 5.88
C ILE A 55 -14.88 37.45 7.08
N GLU A 56 -16.07 37.95 6.80
CA GLU A 56 -17.13 38.17 7.79
C GLU A 56 -18.20 37.10 7.55
N SER A 57 -18.34 36.18 8.49
CA SER A 57 -19.32 35.09 8.43
C SER A 57 -20.75 35.60 8.66
N ALA A 58 -21.73 34.73 8.41
CA ALA A 58 -23.14 35.02 8.72
C ALA A 58 -23.37 35.39 10.20
N ASP A 59 -22.53 34.88 11.11
CA ASP A 59 -22.60 35.19 12.54
C ASP A 59 -22.09 36.62 12.82
N ALA A 60 -21.07 37.06 12.09
CA ALA A 60 -20.47 38.39 12.26
C ALA A 60 -21.23 39.50 11.53
N THR A 61 -21.77 39.23 10.34
CA THR A 61 -22.56 40.24 9.60
C THR A 61 -23.91 40.50 10.27
N GLY A 62 -24.49 39.49 10.93
CA GLY A 62 -25.80 39.55 11.59
C GLY A 62 -27.00 39.58 10.64
N ASP A 63 -26.77 39.59 9.32
CA ASP A 63 -27.80 39.56 8.28
C ASP A 63 -27.90 38.20 7.56
N GLY A 64 -27.14 37.21 8.04
CA GLY A 64 -27.09 35.86 7.48
C GLY A 64 -26.27 35.73 6.20
N THR A 65 -25.59 36.79 5.76
CA THR A 65 -24.71 36.76 4.58
C THR A 65 -23.26 36.48 4.94
N LEU A 66 -22.50 35.92 3.99
CA LEU A 66 -21.05 35.81 4.11
C LEU A 66 -20.41 36.88 3.24
N ARG A 67 -19.41 37.60 3.76
CA ARG A 67 -18.65 38.59 3.01
C ARG A 67 -17.17 38.27 3.01
N ILE A 68 -16.56 38.18 1.83
CA ILE A 68 -15.12 37.99 1.66
C ILE A 68 -14.57 39.21 0.93
N SER A 69 -13.62 39.92 1.55
CA SER A 69 -13.04 41.15 1.02
C SER A 69 -11.53 41.04 0.88
N ASP A 70 -11.02 41.46 -0.28
CA ASP A 70 -9.59 41.58 -0.56
C ASP A 70 -9.21 43.03 -0.88
N ASN A 71 -7.93 43.33 -0.68
CA ASN A 71 -7.30 44.59 -1.11
C ASN A 71 -6.48 44.40 -2.39
N GLY A 72 -6.93 43.53 -3.30
CA GLY A 72 -6.28 43.27 -4.58
C GLY A 72 -6.56 44.36 -5.63
N ILE A 73 -6.33 44.02 -6.90
CA ILE A 73 -6.38 44.99 -8.00
C ILE A 73 -7.79 45.52 -8.30
N GLY A 74 -8.83 44.76 -7.94
CA GLY A 74 -10.23 45.06 -8.27
C GLY A 74 -10.51 45.05 -9.77
N LEU A 75 -11.75 45.41 -10.15
CA LEU A 75 -12.23 45.42 -11.52
C LEU A 75 -12.86 46.77 -11.89
N THR A 76 -12.84 47.10 -13.18
CA THR A 76 -13.67 48.15 -13.77
C THR A 76 -15.01 47.58 -14.24
N GLU A 77 -15.99 48.44 -14.57
CA GLU A 77 -17.29 48.02 -15.11
C GLU A 77 -17.15 47.17 -16.38
N ALA A 78 -16.27 47.58 -17.30
CA ALA A 78 -16.00 46.82 -18.52
C ALA A 78 -15.47 45.41 -18.20
N GLN A 79 -14.55 45.29 -17.24
CA GLN A 79 -14.01 44.01 -16.82
C GLN A 79 -15.04 43.14 -16.10
N VAL A 80 -16.00 43.74 -15.38
CA VAL A 80 -17.13 43.00 -14.79
C VAL A 80 -17.95 42.30 -15.89
N HIS A 81 -18.31 43.02 -16.96
CA HIS A 81 -19.04 42.42 -18.08
C HIS A 81 -18.22 41.34 -18.81
N GLU A 82 -16.91 41.55 -18.94
CA GLU A 82 -16.05 40.61 -19.65
C GLU A 82 -15.80 39.33 -18.84
N LEU A 83 -15.54 39.45 -17.54
CA LEU A 83 -14.98 38.39 -16.70
C LEU A 83 -16.02 37.68 -15.82
N LEU A 84 -17.05 38.40 -15.38
CA LEU A 84 -18.07 37.83 -14.48
C LEU A 84 -19.33 37.42 -15.27
N ALA A 85 -19.66 38.13 -16.34
CA ALA A 85 -20.86 37.85 -17.13
C ALA A 85 -20.66 36.88 -18.31
N THR A 86 -19.42 36.48 -18.61
CA THR A 86 -19.11 35.50 -19.68
C THR A 86 -18.51 34.22 -19.10
N ILE A 87 -19.27 33.13 -19.13
CA ILE A 87 -18.83 31.83 -18.60
C ILE A 87 -17.60 31.31 -19.37
N GLY A 88 -16.57 30.91 -18.65
CA GLY A 88 -15.35 30.32 -19.24
C GLY A 88 -14.37 31.33 -19.84
N ARG A 89 -14.66 32.64 -19.73
CA ARG A 89 -13.71 33.71 -20.06
C ARG A 89 -12.98 34.13 -18.80
N SER A 90 -11.71 33.79 -18.70
CA SER A 90 -10.81 34.32 -17.68
C SER A 90 -10.02 35.46 -18.28
N SER A 91 -9.73 36.52 -17.51
CA SER A 91 -8.84 37.65 -17.89
C SER A 91 -7.43 37.21 -18.29
N LYS A 92 -7.16 35.92 -18.13
CA LYS A 92 -5.89 35.24 -18.31
C LYS A 92 -5.77 34.59 -19.69
N ARG A 93 -6.78 34.72 -20.56
CA ARG A 93 -6.75 34.09 -21.90
C ARG A 93 -6.29 35.00 -23.03
N ASP A 94 -6.56 36.30 -23.02
CA ASP A 94 -6.03 37.24 -24.01
C ASP A 94 -5.87 38.64 -23.38
N ASP A 95 -4.86 39.41 -23.81
CA ASP A 95 -4.55 40.84 -23.53
C ASP A 95 -3.71 41.30 -22.31
N LEU A 96 -3.33 40.46 -21.34
CA LEU A 96 -2.48 40.92 -20.22
C LEU A 96 -0.98 40.58 -20.30
N GLY A 97 -0.48 39.80 -21.26
CA GLY A 97 0.96 39.66 -21.49
C GLY A 97 1.81 39.13 -20.31
N PHE A 98 1.22 38.58 -19.25
CA PHE A 98 1.95 38.02 -18.11
C PHE A 98 2.01 36.48 -18.15
N ALA A 99 3.14 35.93 -17.73
CA ALA A 99 3.44 34.50 -17.81
C ALA A 99 2.40 33.67 -17.05
N ARG A 100 1.91 32.60 -17.70
CA ARG A 100 0.87 31.68 -17.19
C ARG A 100 1.18 31.01 -15.84
N HIS A 101 2.39 31.18 -15.29
CA HIS A 101 2.92 30.42 -14.16
C HIS A 101 2.63 31.04 -12.80
N GLU A 102 2.16 32.29 -12.68
CA GLU A 102 2.02 32.94 -11.36
C GLU A 102 0.60 32.85 -10.77
N PHE A 103 -0.45 32.70 -11.59
CA PHE A 103 -1.84 32.65 -11.13
C PHE A 103 -2.34 31.24 -10.78
N LEU A 104 -3.24 31.14 -9.79
CA LEU A 104 -3.84 29.88 -9.32
C LEU A 104 -5.13 29.51 -10.09
N GLY A 105 -5.95 30.48 -10.50
CA GLY A 105 -7.17 30.25 -11.28
C GLY A 105 -6.95 30.24 -12.81
N GLN A 106 -7.50 29.28 -13.56
CA GLN A 106 -7.32 29.20 -15.02
C GLN A 106 -8.62 29.04 -15.84
N PHE A 107 -9.72 28.61 -15.20
CA PHE A 107 -10.94 28.18 -15.92
C PHE A 107 -12.07 29.22 -15.95
N GLY A 108 -12.01 30.26 -15.13
CA GLY A 108 -13.05 31.32 -15.12
C GLY A 108 -14.42 30.87 -14.61
N ILE A 109 -14.50 29.77 -13.86
CA ILE A 109 -15.74 29.20 -13.29
C ILE A 109 -15.79 29.25 -11.76
N GLY A 110 -14.75 29.80 -11.11
CA GLY A 110 -14.62 29.78 -9.64
C GLY A 110 -15.78 30.48 -8.93
N LEU A 111 -16.30 31.58 -9.48
CA LEU A 111 -17.45 32.29 -8.91
C LEU A 111 -18.75 31.47 -9.00
N LEU A 112 -18.90 30.59 -9.99
CA LEU A 112 -20.08 29.73 -10.14
C LEU A 112 -20.17 28.68 -9.03
N SER A 113 -19.05 28.31 -8.41
CA SER A 113 -19.05 27.40 -7.26
C SER A 113 -19.80 27.97 -6.05
N CYS A 114 -19.93 29.30 -5.96
CA CYS A 114 -20.68 29.95 -4.89
C CYS A 114 -22.18 29.67 -4.97
N PHE A 115 -22.72 29.39 -6.17
CA PHE A 115 -24.13 29.01 -6.32
C PHE A 115 -24.46 27.62 -5.74
N LEU A 116 -23.45 26.83 -5.33
CA LEU A 116 -23.68 25.61 -4.55
C LEU A 116 -24.26 25.93 -3.17
N VAL A 117 -23.95 27.11 -2.61
CA VAL A 117 -24.34 27.53 -1.25
C VAL A 117 -25.17 28.82 -1.22
N ALA A 118 -25.25 29.56 -2.32
CA ALA A 118 -25.89 30.87 -2.41
C ALA A 118 -26.92 30.95 -3.55
N ASP A 119 -28.01 31.70 -3.37
CA ASP A 119 -28.96 32.03 -4.46
C ASP A 119 -28.59 33.34 -5.16
N GLU A 120 -27.88 34.23 -4.46
CA GLU A 120 -27.45 35.52 -4.97
C GLU A 120 -26.00 35.81 -4.54
N ILE A 121 -25.22 36.32 -5.48
CA ILE A 121 -23.81 36.71 -5.29
C ILE A 121 -23.71 38.20 -5.62
N ARG A 122 -23.23 39.02 -4.69
CA ARG A 122 -22.94 40.44 -4.92
C ARG A 122 -21.44 40.67 -4.91
N VAL A 123 -20.91 41.33 -5.93
CA VAL A 123 -19.50 41.70 -6.05
C VAL A 123 -19.41 43.21 -6.08
N HIS A 124 -18.84 43.82 -5.05
CA HIS A 124 -18.54 45.26 -4.98
C HIS A 124 -17.04 45.47 -5.16
N THR A 125 -16.64 46.08 -6.27
CA THR A 125 -15.24 46.12 -6.70
C THR A 125 -14.86 47.50 -7.22
N ARG A 126 -13.58 47.85 -7.07
CA ARG A 126 -12.99 49.09 -7.57
C ARG A 126 -11.54 48.86 -7.94
N ARG A 127 -11.13 49.33 -9.12
CA ARG A 127 -9.74 49.28 -9.61
C ARG A 127 -9.11 50.68 -9.62
N GLY A 128 -8.11 50.91 -8.77
CA GLY A 128 -7.43 52.21 -8.66
C GLY A 128 -8.46 53.35 -8.51
N ASP A 129 -8.31 54.39 -9.32
CA ASP A 129 -9.19 55.56 -9.31
C ASP A 129 -10.49 55.39 -10.11
N ALA A 130 -10.77 54.20 -10.67
CA ALA A 130 -12.02 53.95 -11.37
C ALA A 130 -13.24 54.08 -10.45
N ALA A 131 -14.42 54.30 -11.04
CA ALA A 131 -15.68 54.31 -10.30
C ALA A 131 -15.97 52.92 -9.71
N PRO A 132 -16.43 52.83 -8.45
CA PRO A 132 -16.87 51.56 -7.86
C PRO A 132 -18.08 50.97 -8.59
N VAL A 133 -18.09 49.65 -8.72
CA VAL A 133 -19.17 48.91 -9.41
C VAL A 133 -19.70 47.81 -8.50
N ILE A 134 -21.02 47.62 -8.51
CA ILE A 134 -21.68 46.46 -7.93
C ILE A 134 -22.23 45.59 -9.06
N TRP A 135 -21.78 44.34 -9.10
CA TRP A 135 -22.37 43.28 -9.91
C TRP A 135 -23.17 42.34 -8.99
N THR A 136 -24.40 42.01 -9.39
CA THR A 136 -25.23 41.03 -8.69
C THR A 136 -25.57 39.91 -9.65
N GLY A 137 -25.17 38.68 -9.33
CA GLY A 137 -25.51 37.47 -10.07
C GLY A 137 -26.52 36.61 -9.33
N PHE A 138 -27.45 36.02 -10.07
CA PHE A 138 -28.50 35.14 -9.54
C PHE A 138 -28.31 33.71 -10.05
N SER A 139 -28.70 32.73 -9.23
CA SER A 139 -28.62 31.30 -9.57
C SER A 139 -29.47 30.91 -10.79
N ASP A 140 -30.39 31.78 -11.21
CA ASP A 140 -31.26 31.58 -12.36
C ASP A 140 -30.64 31.97 -13.71
N GLY A 141 -29.42 32.52 -13.72
CA GLY A 141 -28.71 32.96 -14.91
C GLY A 141 -28.71 34.47 -15.17
N ARG A 142 -29.51 35.25 -14.42
CA ARG A 142 -29.56 36.70 -14.58
C ARG A 142 -28.43 37.38 -13.82
N TYR A 143 -28.05 38.57 -14.27
CA TYR A 143 -27.18 39.46 -13.52
C TYR A 143 -27.55 40.92 -13.73
N GLU A 144 -27.16 41.77 -12.79
CA GLU A 144 -27.35 43.22 -12.81
C GLU A 144 -26.02 43.92 -12.52
N VAL A 145 -25.80 45.08 -13.14
CA VAL A 145 -24.63 45.94 -12.89
C VAL A 145 -25.13 47.35 -12.56
N ARG A 146 -24.59 47.93 -11.49
CA ARG A 146 -24.92 49.29 -11.07
C ARG A 146 -23.71 50.00 -10.45
N PRO A 147 -23.69 51.34 -10.44
CA PRO A 147 -22.70 52.09 -9.67
C PRO A 147 -22.76 51.70 -8.18
N GLY A 148 -21.59 51.50 -7.57
CA GLY A 148 -21.44 51.22 -6.15
C GLY A 148 -21.13 52.47 -5.33
N PRO A 149 -21.33 52.45 -4.01
CA PRO A 149 -20.79 53.49 -3.13
C PRO A 149 -19.25 53.46 -3.13
N GLU A 150 -18.65 54.57 -2.72
CA GLU A 150 -17.20 54.73 -2.63
C GLU A 150 -16.57 53.66 -1.74
N ARG A 151 -15.47 53.05 -2.20
CA ARG A 151 -14.66 52.07 -1.47
C ARG A 151 -13.20 52.18 -1.88
N GLU A 152 -12.29 51.68 -1.05
CA GLU A 152 -10.88 51.50 -1.43
C GLU A 152 -10.74 50.49 -2.59
N PRO A 153 -9.62 50.49 -3.34
CA PRO A 153 -9.34 49.46 -4.35
C PRO A 153 -9.40 48.03 -3.79
N GLY A 154 -9.85 47.07 -4.62
CA GLY A 154 -9.98 45.65 -4.26
C GLY A 154 -11.35 45.07 -4.65
N THR A 155 -11.76 43.99 -4.01
CA THR A 155 -13.10 43.39 -4.23
C THR A 155 -13.72 42.89 -2.92
N SER A 156 -15.04 43.00 -2.81
CA SER A 156 -15.83 42.40 -1.73
C SER A 156 -16.93 41.55 -2.36
N VAL A 157 -16.94 40.25 -2.05
CA VAL A 157 -17.94 39.28 -2.51
C VAL A 157 -18.86 38.92 -1.35
N THR A 158 -20.16 39.20 -1.50
CA THR A 158 -21.20 38.86 -0.54
C THR A 158 -22.06 37.72 -1.07
N LEU A 159 -22.22 36.66 -0.29
CA LEU A 159 -23.07 35.52 -0.61
C LEU A 159 -24.34 35.58 0.23
N ILE A 160 -25.48 35.53 -0.44
CA ILE A 160 -26.79 35.38 0.21
C ILE A 160 -27.10 33.87 0.17
N PRO A 161 -27.23 33.20 1.32
CA PRO A 161 -27.39 31.76 1.36
C PRO A 161 -28.68 31.35 0.66
N ARG A 162 -28.62 30.22 -0.03
CA ARG A 162 -29.84 29.54 -0.47
C ARG A 162 -30.49 28.83 0.72
N ARG A 163 -31.79 28.62 0.64
CA ARG A 163 -32.54 27.94 1.70
C ARG A 163 -31.96 26.54 1.97
N GLY A 164 -31.62 26.28 3.23
CA GLY A 164 -31.04 25.00 3.68
C GLY A 164 -29.51 24.91 3.58
N ALA A 165 -28.83 25.95 3.08
CA ALA A 165 -27.37 26.03 2.99
C ALA A 165 -26.76 27.02 4.01
N GLU A 166 -27.56 27.56 4.94
CA GLU A 166 -27.15 28.60 5.88
C GLU A 166 -25.96 28.17 6.75
N THR A 167 -25.90 26.89 7.13
CA THR A 167 -24.79 26.30 7.91
C THR A 167 -23.44 26.48 7.25
N TRP A 168 -23.37 26.48 5.91
CA TRP A 168 -22.11 26.69 5.19
C TRP A 168 -21.53 28.07 5.42
N LEU A 169 -22.36 29.08 5.72
CA LEU A 169 -21.90 30.46 5.88
C LEU A 169 -21.59 30.83 7.34
N THR A 170 -21.76 29.89 8.28
CA THR A 170 -21.47 30.11 9.72
C THR A 170 -19.97 30.33 9.97
N GLY A 171 -19.65 31.06 11.03
CA GLY A 171 -18.27 31.36 11.41
C GLY A 171 -17.44 30.10 11.67
N ALA A 172 -18.03 29.09 12.31
CA ALA A 172 -17.36 27.80 12.54
C ALA A 172 -16.97 27.10 11.22
N GLU A 173 -17.89 27.00 10.27
CA GLU A 173 -17.62 26.28 9.01
C GLU A 173 -16.68 27.09 8.10
N VAL A 174 -16.88 28.40 8.00
CA VAL A 174 -16.02 29.28 7.19
C VAL A 174 -14.60 29.33 7.76
N THR A 175 -14.44 29.37 9.08
CA THR A 175 -13.11 29.29 9.74
C THR A 175 -12.42 27.97 9.40
N ARG A 176 -13.15 26.85 9.49
CA ARG A 176 -12.63 25.53 9.14
C ARG A 176 -12.17 25.48 7.68
N LEU A 177 -12.95 26.00 6.75
CA LEU A 177 -12.64 26.00 5.32
C LEU A 177 -11.49 26.95 4.96
N ALA A 178 -11.46 28.15 5.56
CA ALA A 178 -10.38 29.11 5.36
C ALA A 178 -9.04 28.55 5.87
N ALA A 179 -9.04 27.90 7.04
CA ALA A 179 -7.86 27.20 7.56
C ALA A 179 -7.48 26.00 6.69
N LEU A 180 -8.44 25.18 6.27
CA LEU A 180 -8.20 24.00 5.43
C LEU A 180 -7.48 24.37 4.13
N TYR A 181 -8.02 25.34 3.38
CA TYR A 181 -7.50 25.69 2.07
C TYR A 181 -6.37 26.71 2.11
N GLY A 182 -6.48 27.70 2.99
CA GLY A 182 -5.69 28.91 2.96
C GLY A 182 -4.61 29.02 4.03
N ALA A 183 -4.47 28.06 4.96
CA ALA A 183 -3.54 28.20 6.09
C ALA A 183 -2.11 28.59 5.69
N MET A 184 -1.61 28.08 4.55
CA MET A 184 -0.24 28.34 4.09
C MET A 184 -0.08 29.61 3.24
N LEU A 185 -1.16 30.32 2.90
CA LEU A 185 -1.09 31.44 1.98
C LEU A 185 -0.12 32.53 2.47
N PRO A 186 0.64 33.18 1.56
CA PRO A 186 1.62 34.22 1.89
C PRO A 186 0.97 35.60 2.08
N ILE A 187 -0.26 35.61 2.60
CA ILE A 187 -1.06 36.80 2.88
C ILE A 187 -1.78 36.61 4.23
N GLU A 188 -2.24 37.70 4.82
CA GLU A 188 -3.12 37.61 5.96
C GLU A 188 -4.53 37.20 5.52
N VAL A 189 -5.07 36.14 6.12
CA VAL A 189 -6.49 35.77 6.00
C VAL A 189 -7.11 35.78 7.40
N THR A 190 -8.13 36.60 7.60
CA THR A 190 -8.90 36.66 8.85
C THR A 190 -10.33 36.19 8.63
N VAL A 191 -10.91 35.51 9.63
CA VAL A 191 -12.33 35.17 9.71
C VAL A 191 -12.85 35.76 11.00
N ASP A 192 -13.83 36.64 10.91
CA ASP A 192 -14.46 37.33 12.05
C ASP A 192 -13.43 38.05 12.96
N GLY A 193 -12.35 38.55 12.35
CA GLY A 193 -11.24 39.23 13.03
C GLY A 193 -10.10 38.33 13.49
N GLU A 194 -10.28 37.00 13.46
CA GLU A 194 -9.28 36.03 13.89
C GLU A 194 -8.45 35.52 12.71
N ARG A 195 -7.12 35.46 12.87
CA ARG A 195 -6.22 35.02 11.79
C ARG A 195 -6.26 33.50 11.61
N THR A 196 -6.39 33.05 10.36
CA THR A 196 -6.38 31.62 10.00
C THR A 196 -5.08 31.14 9.35
N THR A 197 -4.26 32.06 8.82
CA THR A 197 -2.96 31.69 8.23
C THR A 197 -1.88 31.41 9.28
N ILE A 198 -1.08 30.37 9.04
CA ILE A 198 0.03 29.96 9.91
C ILE A 198 1.35 30.67 9.59
N GLY A 199 1.39 31.42 8.48
CA GLY A 199 2.58 32.14 8.03
C GLY A 199 3.59 31.21 7.35
N THR A 200 4.71 30.93 8.00
CA THR A 200 5.81 30.14 7.42
C THR A 200 5.46 28.65 7.38
N PRO A 201 5.52 27.98 6.21
CA PRO A 201 5.29 26.54 6.10
C PRO A 201 6.20 25.72 7.04
N PRO A 202 5.73 24.59 7.58
CA PRO A 202 6.47 23.78 8.55
C PRO A 202 7.88 23.35 8.08
N TRP A 203 8.04 23.01 6.80
CA TRP A 203 9.33 22.62 6.21
C TRP A 203 10.28 23.79 5.91
N GLU A 204 9.78 25.04 5.91
CA GLU A 204 10.63 26.23 5.74
C GLU A 204 11.23 26.71 7.07
N ARG A 205 10.65 26.33 8.21
CA ARG A 205 11.13 26.73 9.55
C ARG A 205 12.54 26.19 9.81
N ARG A 206 13.51 27.06 10.12
CA ARG A 206 14.92 26.67 10.31
C ARG A 206 15.21 26.12 11.70
N ALA A 207 14.74 26.82 12.72
CA ALA A 207 14.73 26.27 14.07
C ALA A 207 13.74 25.09 14.11
N ASP A 208 13.99 24.11 14.98
CA ASP A 208 13.05 23.03 15.34
C ASP A 208 12.38 22.30 14.16
N ARG A 209 12.97 22.32 12.95
CA ARG A 209 12.33 21.88 11.70
C ARG A 209 11.70 20.50 11.82
N ARG A 210 12.46 19.53 12.31
CA ARG A 210 12.00 18.14 12.48
C ARG A 210 10.81 18.06 13.43
N GLU A 211 10.86 18.73 14.58
CA GLU A 211 9.77 18.74 15.56
C GLU A 211 8.53 19.48 15.02
N SER A 212 8.72 20.58 14.31
CA SER A 212 7.65 21.28 13.60
C SER A 212 6.98 20.40 12.54
N LEU A 213 7.75 19.62 11.77
CA LEU A 213 7.22 18.66 10.81
C LEU A 213 6.45 17.53 11.50
N LEU A 214 6.95 16.98 12.61
CA LEU A 214 6.27 15.93 13.38
C LEU A 214 4.92 16.40 13.94
N ARG A 215 4.89 17.55 14.62
CA ARG A 215 3.65 18.13 15.16
C ARG A 215 2.64 18.45 14.06
N TYR A 216 3.13 18.94 12.92
CA TYR A 216 2.27 19.24 11.80
C TYR A 216 1.69 17.97 11.17
N ALA A 217 2.49 16.92 11.00
CA ALA A 217 1.99 15.62 10.53
C ALA A 217 0.91 15.06 11.46
N GLU A 218 1.11 15.14 12.78
CA GLU A 218 0.12 14.70 13.75
C GLU A 218 -1.20 15.47 13.61
N SER A 219 -1.15 16.79 13.41
CA SER A 219 -2.36 17.61 13.28
C SER A 219 -3.11 17.42 11.96
N VAL A 220 -2.42 17.19 10.84
CA VAL A 220 -3.05 17.14 9.51
C VAL A 220 -3.20 15.73 8.93
N LEU A 221 -2.41 14.76 9.39
CA LEU A 221 -2.46 13.36 8.96
C LEU A 221 -2.99 12.43 10.04
N GLY A 222 -3.05 12.88 11.31
CA GLY A 222 -3.62 12.11 12.41
C GLY A 222 -2.73 11.01 12.97
N PHE A 223 -1.42 11.03 12.69
CA PHE A 223 -0.47 10.07 13.26
C PHE A 223 0.91 10.69 13.53
N THR A 224 1.61 10.14 14.52
CA THR A 224 3.05 10.42 14.72
C THR A 224 3.86 9.55 13.76
N PRO A 225 4.63 10.12 12.82
CA PRO A 225 5.36 9.34 11.84
C PRO A 225 6.56 8.61 12.46
N PHE A 226 6.88 7.45 11.89
CA PHE A 226 8.10 6.71 12.22
C PHE A 226 9.35 7.53 11.89
N ASP A 227 9.36 8.20 10.75
CA ASP A 227 10.43 9.10 10.34
C ASP A 227 9.91 10.17 9.37
N VAL A 228 10.72 11.19 9.15
CA VAL A 228 10.42 12.32 8.26
C VAL A 228 11.56 12.50 7.28
N ILE A 229 11.21 12.59 6.01
CA ILE A 229 12.13 12.75 4.89
C ILE A 229 11.78 14.06 4.21
N GLU A 230 12.65 15.06 4.35
CA GLU A 230 12.49 16.34 3.64
C GLU A 230 12.56 16.08 2.13
N LEU A 231 11.61 16.66 1.40
CA LEU A 231 11.50 16.54 -0.05
C LEU A 231 11.80 17.86 -0.71
N HIS A 232 12.66 17.80 -1.72
CA HIS A 232 12.95 18.93 -2.59
C HIS A 232 13.10 18.47 -4.05
N VAL A 233 12.30 19.03 -4.95
CA VAL A 233 12.41 18.79 -6.39
C VAL A 233 12.39 20.16 -7.10
N PRO A 234 13.54 20.75 -7.40
CA PRO A 234 13.66 22.08 -7.99
C PRO A 234 12.86 22.27 -9.28
N GLU A 235 12.84 21.26 -10.15
CA GLU A 235 12.20 21.29 -11.47
C GLU A 235 10.68 21.47 -11.38
N ALA A 236 10.09 20.96 -10.30
CA ALA A 236 8.66 21.10 -10.00
C ALA A 236 8.36 22.28 -9.06
N GLY A 237 9.39 23.02 -8.63
CA GLY A 237 9.30 23.96 -7.51
C GLY A 237 8.74 23.30 -6.25
N LEU A 238 9.00 22.01 -6.06
CA LEU A 238 8.39 21.22 -5.00
C LEU A 238 9.23 21.28 -3.73
N THR A 239 8.58 21.57 -2.62
CA THR A 239 9.13 21.49 -1.26
C THR A 239 8.13 20.80 -0.33
N GLY A 240 8.61 20.09 0.67
CA GLY A 240 7.73 19.43 1.63
C GLY A 240 8.41 18.34 2.41
N ALA A 241 7.62 17.37 2.85
CA ALA A 241 8.14 16.19 3.51
C ALA A 241 7.29 14.94 3.21
N ALA A 242 7.97 13.80 3.16
CA ALA A 242 7.37 12.48 3.27
C ALA A 242 7.45 11.99 4.72
N PHE A 243 6.34 11.47 5.20
CA PHE A 243 6.13 10.97 6.55
C PHE A 243 5.98 9.46 6.50
N VAL A 244 6.95 8.75 7.08
CA VAL A 244 6.95 7.28 7.12
C VAL A 244 5.91 6.81 8.13
N LEU A 245 5.04 5.91 7.71
CA LEU A 245 3.96 5.40 8.54
C LEU A 245 4.51 4.57 9.71
N PRO A 246 3.98 4.73 10.93
CA PRO A 246 4.38 3.96 12.11
C PRO A 246 3.75 2.56 12.17
N THR A 247 2.84 2.25 11.24
CA THR A 247 2.05 1.02 11.22
C THR A 247 2.12 0.33 9.86
N PRO A 248 1.95 -1.01 9.83
CA PRO A 248 1.87 -1.75 8.58
C PRO A 248 0.66 -1.29 7.76
N ILE A 249 0.84 -1.17 6.45
CA ILE A 249 -0.25 -0.90 5.50
C ILE A 249 -0.20 -1.88 4.34
N ASN A 250 -1.36 -2.19 3.78
CA ASN A 250 -1.46 -3.03 2.59
C ASN A 250 -0.91 -2.26 1.37
N PRO A 251 0.13 -2.78 0.67
CA PRO A 251 0.70 -2.13 -0.51
C PRO A 251 -0.31 -1.89 -1.65
N ALA A 252 -1.39 -2.66 -1.71
CA ALA A 252 -2.45 -2.49 -2.70
C ALA A 252 -3.29 -1.22 -2.47
N VAL A 253 -3.22 -0.61 -1.28
CA VAL A 253 -3.95 0.62 -0.96
C VAL A 253 -3.10 1.82 -1.37
N ARG A 254 -3.52 2.52 -2.43
CA ARG A 254 -2.93 3.80 -2.80
C ARG A 254 -3.24 4.84 -1.74
N GLY A 255 -2.18 5.43 -1.20
CA GLY A 255 -2.28 6.48 -0.20
C GLY A 255 -2.51 7.84 -0.84
N GLY A 256 -3.53 8.56 -0.39
CA GLY A 256 -3.66 9.98 -0.71
C GLY A 256 -2.52 10.81 -0.09
N HIS A 257 -2.14 11.88 -0.78
CA HIS A 257 -1.12 12.83 -0.34
C HIS A 257 -1.72 14.23 -0.23
N ARG A 258 -1.30 14.99 0.78
CA ARG A 258 -1.75 16.37 0.98
C ARG A 258 -0.91 17.27 0.10
N VAL A 259 -1.50 17.82 -0.95
CA VAL A 259 -0.78 18.61 -1.94
C VAL A 259 -1.27 20.05 -1.92
N TYR A 260 -0.33 20.97 -1.84
CA TYR A 260 -0.51 22.40 -2.00
C TYR A 260 0.06 22.82 -3.36
N LEU A 261 -0.62 23.76 -4.01
CA LEU A 261 -0.10 24.46 -5.17
C LEU A 261 0.02 25.93 -4.82
N LYS A 262 1.24 26.48 -4.88
CA LYS A 262 1.56 27.86 -4.49
C LYS A 262 0.91 28.23 -3.15
N ARG A 263 1.04 27.34 -2.17
CA ARG A 263 0.54 27.48 -0.79
C ARG A 263 -0.98 27.49 -0.63
N MET A 264 -1.74 27.14 -1.66
CA MET A 264 -3.18 26.84 -1.57
C MET A 264 -3.37 25.32 -1.56
N LEU A 265 -4.16 24.77 -0.64
CA LEU A 265 -4.44 23.33 -0.65
C LEU A 265 -5.20 22.96 -1.93
N LEU A 266 -4.65 22.01 -2.69
CA LEU A 266 -5.34 21.38 -3.81
C LEU A 266 -6.36 20.37 -3.27
N ALA A 267 -5.85 19.33 -2.61
CA ALA A 267 -6.64 18.29 -1.95
C ALA A 267 -5.82 17.58 -0.85
N GLU A 268 -6.52 16.96 0.09
CA GLU A 268 -5.90 16.20 1.19
C GLU A 268 -5.46 14.78 0.78
N ALA A 269 -6.02 14.26 -0.32
CA ALA A 269 -5.82 12.90 -0.78
C ALA A 269 -5.54 12.83 -2.29
N VAL A 270 -4.47 13.46 -2.74
CA VAL A 270 -3.98 13.35 -4.12
C VAL A 270 -3.22 12.04 -4.30
N GLU A 271 -3.66 11.22 -5.26
CA GLU A 271 -2.95 10.01 -5.66
C GLU A 271 -1.89 10.29 -6.74
N GLY A 272 -1.00 9.34 -7.00
CA GLY A 272 -0.06 9.41 -8.13
C GLY A 272 1.15 10.33 -7.94
N LEU A 273 1.32 10.96 -6.77
CA LEU A 273 2.52 11.76 -6.47
C LEU A 273 3.74 10.88 -6.16
N LEU A 274 3.53 9.77 -5.47
CA LEU A 274 4.57 8.80 -5.12
C LEU A 274 4.56 7.61 -6.08
N PRO A 275 5.71 6.95 -6.27
CA PRO A 275 5.72 5.64 -6.94
C PRO A 275 4.94 4.62 -6.10
N GLU A 276 4.37 3.60 -6.74
CA GLU A 276 3.54 2.58 -6.08
C GLU A 276 4.25 1.89 -4.91
N TRP A 277 5.57 1.82 -4.98
CA TRP A 277 6.42 1.20 -4.00
C TRP A 277 6.59 2.01 -2.71
N ALA A 278 6.37 3.32 -2.75
CA ALA A 278 6.48 4.17 -1.57
C ALA A 278 5.18 4.21 -0.75
N PHE A 279 4.39 3.13 -0.75
CA PHE A 279 3.11 3.00 -0.05
C PHE A 279 3.22 3.26 1.47
N PHE A 280 4.41 3.05 2.05
CA PHE A 280 4.74 3.27 3.46
C PHE A 280 4.87 4.74 3.85
N ALA A 281 4.76 5.68 2.89
CA ALA A 281 4.90 7.10 3.12
C ALA A 281 3.60 7.86 2.81
N ARG A 282 3.41 8.99 3.49
CA ARG A 282 2.42 10.03 3.15
C ARG A 282 3.14 11.34 2.98
N CYS A 283 2.83 12.08 1.92
CA CYS A 283 3.48 13.34 1.64
C CYS A 283 2.60 14.52 2.05
N VAL A 284 3.24 15.56 2.57
CA VAL A 284 2.72 16.92 2.51
C VAL A 284 3.70 17.76 1.71
N VAL A 285 3.26 18.27 0.57
CA VAL A 285 4.12 19.01 -0.36
C VAL A 285 3.43 20.26 -0.88
N ASP A 286 4.22 21.27 -1.20
CA ASP A 286 3.83 22.45 -1.98
C ASP A 286 4.64 22.48 -3.27
N SER A 287 3.98 22.81 -4.39
CA SER A 287 4.62 22.93 -5.71
C SER A 287 4.15 24.20 -6.43
N THR A 288 5.05 24.84 -7.17
CA THR A 288 4.71 26.00 -8.01
C THR A 288 4.42 25.62 -9.46
N GLU A 289 4.96 24.50 -9.94
CA GLU A 289 4.93 24.13 -11.37
C GLU A 289 3.94 23.00 -11.70
N LEU A 290 3.63 22.11 -10.74
CA LEU A 290 2.68 21.02 -10.96
C LEU A 290 1.28 21.56 -11.25
N ARG A 291 0.56 20.86 -12.12
CA ARG A 291 -0.72 21.32 -12.65
C ARG A 291 -1.87 20.50 -12.08
N PRO A 292 -2.97 21.14 -11.63
CA PRO A 292 -4.14 20.41 -11.20
C PRO A 292 -5.00 19.98 -12.40
N THR A 293 -5.83 18.96 -12.20
CA THR A 293 -6.93 18.65 -13.13
C THR A 293 -8.00 19.75 -13.08
N ALA A 294 -8.98 19.69 -14.01
CA ALA A 294 -10.11 20.62 -14.01
C ALA A 294 -10.96 20.56 -12.73
N SER A 295 -11.11 19.37 -12.12
CA SER A 295 -11.81 19.19 -10.84
C SER A 295 -11.03 19.73 -9.64
N ARG A 296 -9.70 19.91 -9.80
CA ARG A 296 -8.79 20.35 -8.73
C ARG A 296 -8.79 19.41 -7.54
N GLU A 297 -8.92 18.11 -7.81
CA GLU A 297 -8.83 17.04 -6.81
C GLU A 297 -7.64 16.11 -7.08
N ALA A 298 -7.04 16.22 -8.27
CA ALA A 298 -5.87 15.45 -8.68
C ALA A 298 -4.88 16.33 -9.44
N LEU A 299 -3.70 15.79 -9.70
CA LEU A 299 -2.70 16.39 -10.56
C LEU A 299 -2.92 15.91 -12.01
N TYR A 300 -2.56 16.77 -12.95
CA TYR A 300 -2.57 16.43 -14.37
C TYR A 300 -1.37 15.52 -14.66
N GLU A 301 -1.64 14.35 -15.26
CA GLU A 301 -0.59 13.40 -15.64
C GLU A 301 0.18 13.92 -16.86
N ASP A 302 1.38 14.46 -16.60
CA ASP A 302 2.33 14.92 -17.60
C ASP A 302 3.77 14.49 -17.26
N GLY A 303 4.71 14.77 -18.17
CA GLY A 303 6.11 14.40 -17.98
C GLY A 303 6.79 15.08 -16.78
N LEU A 304 6.28 16.24 -16.33
CA LEU A 304 6.81 16.90 -15.14
C LEU A 304 6.40 16.13 -13.88
N LEU A 305 5.14 15.68 -13.79
CA LEU A 305 4.68 14.85 -12.68
C LEU A 305 5.46 13.52 -12.61
N GLU A 306 5.69 12.87 -13.76
CA GLU A 306 6.51 11.65 -13.84
C GLU A 306 7.94 11.88 -13.30
N THR A 307 8.61 12.91 -13.81
CA THR A 307 9.99 13.25 -13.37
C THR A 307 10.01 13.59 -11.87
N THR A 308 8.97 14.27 -11.37
CA THR A 308 8.83 14.60 -9.95
C THR A 308 8.69 13.35 -9.09
N ARG A 309 7.87 12.40 -9.54
CA ARG A 309 7.65 11.10 -8.88
C ARG A 309 8.95 10.32 -8.76
N GLU A 310 9.75 10.29 -9.83
CA GLU A 310 11.08 9.66 -9.84
C GLU A 310 12.07 10.36 -8.91
N ALA A 311 12.11 11.70 -8.91
CA ALA A 311 12.99 12.47 -8.02
C ALA A 311 12.64 12.28 -6.53
N ILE A 312 11.35 12.14 -6.20
CA ILE A 312 10.93 11.78 -4.84
C ILE A 312 11.32 10.33 -4.53
N ALA A 313 11.15 9.40 -5.48
CA ALA A 313 11.54 8.00 -5.33
C ALA A 313 13.03 7.87 -4.97
N ASP A 314 13.91 8.63 -5.62
CA ASP A 314 15.34 8.65 -5.33
C ASP A 314 15.66 9.18 -3.93
N GLN A 315 14.94 10.21 -3.45
CA GLN A 315 15.11 10.73 -2.10
C GLN A 315 14.68 9.71 -1.03
N LEU A 316 13.59 8.98 -1.27
CA LEU A 316 13.11 7.91 -0.39
C LEU A 316 14.09 6.71 -0.38
N ARG A 317 14.59 6.29 -1.56
CA ARG A 317 15.66 5.28 -1.66
C ARG A 317 16.92 5.71 -0.93
N GLY A 318 17.35 6.95 -1.13
CA GLY A 318 18.49 7.53 -0.45
C GLY A 318 18.32 7.55 1.07
N TRP A 319 17.11 7.78 1.58
CA TRP A 319 16.82 7.65 3.01
C TRP A 319 16.99 6.21 3.51
N LEU A 320 16.47 5.20 2.81
CA LEU A 320 16.65 3.79 3.18
C LEU A 320 18.13 3.38 3.20
N VAL A 321 18.89 3.78 2.18
CA VAL A 321 20.34 3.52 2.10
C VAL A 321 21.11 4.23 3.22
N ARG A 322 20.75 5.47 3.56
CA ARG A 322 21.36 6.14 4.72
C ARG A 322 21.05 5.39 6.00
N LEU A 323 19.78 5.02 6.21
CA LEU A 323 19.33 4.31 7.40
C LEU A 323 20.11 3.00 7.63
N SER A 324 20.40 2.25 6.55
CA SER A 324 21.19 1.01 6.62
C SER A 324 22.64 1.23 7.09
N SER A 325 23.23 2.39 6.77
CA SER A 325 24.59 2.74 7.18
C SER A 325 24.67 3.44 8.55
N THR A 326 23.64 4.18 8.94
CA THR A 326 23.69 5.05 10.13
C THR A 326 22.97 4.48 11.34
N ASP A 327 21.86 3.77 11.14
CA ASP A 327 21.04 3.23 12.24
C ASP A 327 20.38 1.90 11.84
N PRO A 328 21.14 0.79 11.86
CA PRO A 328 20.64 -0.54 11.51
C PRO A 328 19.48 -1.02 12.40
N ARG A 329 19.41 -0.55 13.66
CA ARG A 329 18.30 -0.88 14.57
C ARG A 329 17.00 -0.28 14.04
N ARG A 330 17.02 1.00 13.68
CA ARG A 330 15.86 1.70 13.13
C ARG A 330 15.48 1.14 11.75
N LEU A 331 16.45 0.72 10.92
CA LEU A 331 16.14 -0.02 9.70
C LEU A 331 15.40 -1.34 9.99
N SER A 332 15.88 -2.12 10.95
CA SER A 332 15.23 -3.37 11.35
C SER A 332 13.80 -3.15 11.85
N GLU A 333 13.54 -2.05 12.56
CA GLU A 333 12.20 -1.65 13.00
C GLU A 333 11.31 -1.29 11.81
N PHE A 334 11.80 -0.44 10.90
CA PHE A 334 11.10 -0.10 9.65
C PHE A 334 10.73 -1.35 8.85
N LEU A 335 11.69 -2.26 8.65
CA LEU A 335 11.47 -3.50 7.92
C LEU A 335 10.45 -4.38 8.63
N SER A 336 10.51 -4.49 9.96
CA SER A 336 9.54 -5.28 10.72
C SER A 336 8.10 -4.76 10.52
N ILE A 337 7.93 -3.43 10.47
CA ILE A 337 6.62 -2.79 10.22
C ILE A 337 6.18 -3.00 8.76
N HIS A 338 7.07 -2.79 7.79
CA HIS A 338 6.71 -2.68 6.37
C HIS A 338 7.10 -3.89 5.50
N HIS A 339 7.50 -5.00 6.11
CA HIS A 339 8.11 -6.15 5.42
C HIS A 339 7.31 -6.68 4.24
N LEU A 340 5.99 -6.82 4.35
CA LEU A 340 5.17 -7.38 3.26
C LEU A 340 5.29 -6.56 1.98
N GLY A 341 5.24 -5.23 2.11
CA GLY A 341 5.36 -4.39 0.93
C GLY A 341 6.79 -4.20 0.46
N VAL A 342 7.77 -4.13 1.36
CA VAL A 342 9.18 -4.15 0.95
C VAL A 342 9.50 -5.43 0.16
N LYS A 343 8.98 -6.58 0.61
CA LYS A 343 9.08 -7.87 -0.09
C LYS A 343 8.37 -7.86 -1.45
N ALA A 344 7.14 -7.36 -1.52
CA ALA A 344 6.42 -7.23 -2.79
C ALA A 344 7.21 -6.43 -3.83
N LEU A 345 7.91 -5.39 -3.38
CA LEU A 345 8.72 -4.53 -4.25
C LEU A 345 10.04 -5.14 -4.66
N ALA A 346 10.66 -5.92 -3.78
CA ALA A 346 11.83 -6.72 -4.12
C ALA A 346 11.57 -7.69 -5.28
N LEU A 347 10.31 -7.97 -5.65
CA LEU A 347 9.95 -8.75 -6.84
C LEU A 347 10.09 -8.00 -8.16
N HIS A 348 10.12 -6.66 -8.14
CA HIS A 348 10.22 -5.84 -9.35
C HIS A 348 11.37 -4.81 -9.33
N ASP A 349 11.89 -4.44 -8.16
CA ASP A 349 12.97 -3.44 -7.97
C ASP A 349 14.26 -4.07 -7.42
N ALA A 350 15.40 -3.80 -8.07
CA ALA A 350 16.69 -4.39 -7.71
C ALA A 350 17.31 -3.81 -6.43
N ASP A 351 17.07 -2.54 -6.12
CA ASP A 351 17.59 -1.92 -4.90
C ASP A 351 16.83 -2.43 -3.67
N MET A 352 15.51 -2.60 -3.80
CA MET A 352 14.70 -3.24 -2.75
C MET A 352 15.11 -4.70 -2.55
N LEU A 353 15.41 -5.43 -3.63
CA LEU A 353 15.88 -6.82 -3.52
C LEU A 353 17.22 -6.91 -2.79
N ARG A 354 18.18 -6.01 -3.05
CA ARG A 354 19.45 -5.94 -2.29
C ARG A 354 19.20 -5.63 -0.81
N LEU A 355 18.27 -4.73 -0.52
CA LEU A 355 17.92 -4.36 0.85
C LEU A 355 17.34 -5.58 1.60
N VAL A 356 16.42 -6.31 0.97
CA VAL A 356 15.85 -7.54 1.55
C VAL A 356 16.94 -8.60 1.74
N GLU A 357 17.80 -8.84 0.73
CA GLU A 357 18.89 -9.82 0.83
C GLU A 357 19.80 -9.54 2.05
N GLN A 358 20.15 -8.27 2.25
CA GLN A 358 21.14 -7.85 3.24
C GLN A 358 20.58 -7.68 4.65
N TRP A 359 19.32 -7.28 4.80
CA TRP A 359 18.79 -6.81 6.09
C TRP A 359 17.55 -7.54 6.59
N TRP A 360 16.84 -8.30 5.74
CA TRP A 360 15.65 -9.01 6.17
C TRP A 360 16.01 -10.41 6.72
N PRO A 361 15.78 -10.68 8.02
CA PRO A 361 16.07 -11.99 8.59
C PRO A 361 15.00 -13.00 8.19
N MET A 362 15.36 -13.96 7.34
CA MET A 362 14.51 -15.08 6.94
C MET A 362 14.61 -16.24 7.93
N GLU A 363 13.56 -17.06 8.00
CA GLU A 363 13.59 -18.29 8.78
C GLU A 363 14.43 -19.34 8.06
N THR A 364 15.33 -19.99 8.80
CA THR A 364 16.14 -21.11 8.30
C THR A 364 16.16 -22.23 9.34
N ASN A 365 16.60 -23.42 8.95
CA ASN A 365 16.73 -24.56 9.85
C ASN A 365 17.78 -24.36 10.97
N MET A 366 18.58 -23.28 10.91
CA MET A 366 19.57 -22.89 11.92
C MET A 366 19.21 -21.60 12.66
N GLY A 367 17.96 -21.16 12.58
CA GLY A 367 17.48 -19.90 13.17
C GLY A 367 17.28 -18.81 12.12
N ARG A 368 17.09 -17.57 12.57
CA ARG A 368 16.86 -16.44 11.66
C ARG A 368 18.17 -15.80 11.23
N THR A 369 18.36 -15.64 9.92
CA THR A 369 19.54 -15.02 9.31
C THR A 369 19.15 -14.33 8.00
N THR A 370 19.96 -13.40 7.52
CA THR A 370 19.71 -12.75 6.23
C THR A 370 20.15 -13.65 5.08
N LEU A 371 19.65 -13.41 3.87
CA LEU A 371 20.07 -14.19 2.69
C LEU A 371 21.54 -13.97 2.37
N ALA A 372 22.05 -12.76 2.59
CA ALA A 372 23.46 -12.44 2.42
C ALA A 372 24.36 -13.26 3.36
N GLU A 373 24.02 -13.31 4.66
CA GLU A 373 24.74 -14.13 5.65
C GLU A 373 24.65 -15.62 5.33
N PHE A 374 23.45 -16.10 4.97
CA PHE A 374 23.23 -17.49 4.59
C PHE A 374 24.09 -17.89 3.38
N ARG A 375 24.11 -17.05 2.33
CA ARG A 375 24.94 -17.26 1.13
C ARG A 375 26.42 -17.24 1.47
N ALA A 376 26.88 -16.31 2.31
CA ALA A 376 28.27 -16.26 2.73
C ALA A 376 28.72 -17.54 3.46
N ARG A 377 27.81 -18.19 4.19
CA ARG A 377 28.09 -19.44 4.91
C ARG A 377 28.01 -20.69 4.03
N HIS A 378 27.04 -20.79 3.13
CA HIS A 378 26.73 -22.03 2.40
C HIS A 378 27.08 -22.01 0.91
N GLY A 379 27.35 -20.84 0.32
CA GLY A 379 27.65 -20.65 -1.10
C GLY A 379 26.45 -20.81 -2.05
N VAL A 380 25.45 -21.62 -1.68
CA VAL A 380 24.20 -21.83 -2.43
C VAL A 380 23.02 -21.55 -1.51
N VAL A 381 22.04 -20.78 -1.98
CA VAL A 381 20.79 -20.54 -1.26
C VAL A 381 19.83 -21.69 -1.54
N ARG A 382 19.83 -22.68 -0.66
CA ARG A 382 18.86 -23.78 -0.69
C ARG A 382 17.58 -23.38 0.01
N TYR A 383 16.42 -23.63 -0.60
CA TYR A 383 15.14 -23.24 -0.01
C TYR A 383 14.06 -24.31 -0.19
N ALA A 384 13.11 -24.32 0.72
CA ALA A 384 11.85 -25.04 0.59
C ALA A 384 10.75 -24.04 0.17
N ALA A 385 9.93 -24.39 -0.82
CA ALA A 385 8.98 -23.41 -1.39
C ALA A 385 7.71 -23.24 -0.54
N THR A 386 7.44 -24.18 0.36
CA THR A 386 6.29 -24.11 1.28
C THR A 386 6.73 -24.33 2.73
N LEU A 387 5.90 -23.86 3.67
CA LEU A 387 6.17 -24.03 5.10
C LEU A 387 6.17 -25.51 5.50
N ASP A 388 5.34 -26.33 4.86
CA ASP A 388 5.26 -27.77 5.14
C ASP A 388 6.48 -28.51 4.60
N GLU A 389 6.93 -28.19 3.37
CA GLU A 389 8.21 -28.68 2.84
C GLU A 389 9.37 -28.29 3.76
N PHE A 390 9.41 -27.03 4.21
CA PHE A 390 10.46 -26.55 5.11
C PHE A 390 10.51 -27.36 6.41
N ARG A 391 9.36 -27.60 7.05
CA ARG A 391 9.27 -28.37 8.30
C ARG A 391 9.71 -29.82 8.13
N GLN A 392 9.39 -30.46 7.01
CA GLN A 392 9.83 -31.81 6.68
C GLN A 392 11.36 -31.87 6.53
N LEU A 393 11.95 -30.89 5.85
CA LEU A 393 13.36 -30.88 5.47
C LEU A 393 14.28 -30.40 6.60
N ALA A 394 13.82 -29.46 7.43
CA ALA A 394 14.68 -28.72 8.36
C ALA A 394 15.48 -29.62 9.32
N ALA A 395 14.83 -30.62 9.91
CA ALA A 395 15.47 -31.51 10.90
C ALA A 395 16.54 -32.42 10.28
N VAL A 396 16.29 -32.95 9.08
CA VAL A 396 17.22 -33.82 8.36
C VAL A 396 18.38 -33.00 7.82
N ALA A 397 18.09 -31.84 7.21
CA ALA A 397 19.10 -30.94 6.68
C ALA A 397 20.04 -30.43 7.80
N ALA A 398 19.50 -30.08 8.97
CA ALA A 398 20.31 -29.64 10.10
C ALA A 398 21.28 -30.73 10.60
N ALA A 399 20.83 -31.99 10.62
CA ALA A 399 21.67 -33.11 11.04
C ALA A 399 22.79 -33.45 10.02
N GLN A 400 22.67 -32.95 8.79
CA GLN A 400 23.62 -33.14 7.70
C GLN A 400 24.46 -31.86 7.42
N ASP A 401 24.37 -30.84 8.27
CA ASP A 401 25.00 -29.52 8.08
C ASP A 401 24.61 -28.84 6.74
N VAL A 402 23.42 -29.16 6.23
CA VAL A 402 22.81 -28.53 5.06
C VAL A 402 21.92 -27.39 5.54
N GLY A 403 22.25 -26.16 5.15
CA GLY A 403 21.39 -25.01 5.38
C GLY A 403 20.18 -25.05 4.44
N VAL A 404 19.00 -24.72 4.97
CA VAL A 404 17.76 -24.56 4.19
C VAL A 404 17.02 -23.31 4.67
N VAL A 405 16.59 -22.48 3.72
CA VAL A 405 15.74 -21.30 3.93
C VAL A 405 14.28 -21.68 3.76
N ASN A 406 13.42 -21.14 4.63
CA ASN A 406 11.97 -21.23 4.46
C ASN A 406 11.49 -20.19 3.43
N GLY A 407 11.14 -20.64 2.23
CA GLY A 407 10.52 -19.82 1.18
C GLY A 407 8.99 -19.80 1.24
N GLY A 408 8.37 -20.48 2.21
CA GLY A 408 6.92 -20.70 2.28
C GLY A 408 6.08 -19.53 2.78
N TYR A 409 6.71 -18.43 3.20
CA TYR A 409 5.99 -17.20 3.53
C TYR A 409 5.75 -16.34 2.29
N THR A 410 4.81 -15.40 2.39
CA THR A 410 4.44 -14.50 1.30
C THR A 410 5.67 -13.83 0.67
N TYR A 411 5.82 -14.01 -0.64
CA TYR A 411 6.90 -13.52 -1.50
C TYR A 411 8.29 -14.13 -1.28
N ASP A 412 8.51 -14.97 -0.25
CA ASP A 412 9.86 -15.41 0.11
C ASP A 412 10.48 -16.32 -0.96
N THR A 413 9.70 -17.25 -1.52
CA THR A 413 10.14 -18.07 -2.67
C THR A 413 10.50 -17.19 -3.87
N ASP A 414 9.62 -16.28 -4.27
CA ASP A 414 9.84 -15.42 -5.44
C ASP A 414 11.07 -14.51 -5.26
N ILE A 415 11.30 -14.00 -4.05
CA ILE A 415 12.48 -13.21 -3.69
C ILE A 415 13.75 -14.04 -3.83
N ILE A 416 13.76 -15.26 -3.26
CA ILE A 416 14.91 -16.17 -3.33
C ILE A 416 15.22 -16.48 -4.80
N GLU A 417 14.22 -16.87 -5.58
CA GLU A 417 14.37 -17.19 -7.01
C GLU A 417 14.85 -16.00 -7.85
N ARG A 418 14.60 -14.77 -7.41
CA ARG A 418 15.04 -13.54 -8.08
C ARG A 418 16.47 -13.12 -7.73
N LEU A 419 17.10 -13.64 -6.67
CA LEU A 419 18.46 -13.26 -6.28
C LEU A 419 19.49 -13.34 -7.42
N PRO A 420 19.49 -14.34 -8.33
CA PRO A 420 20.43 -14.39 -9.46
C PRO A 420 20.32 -13.20 -10.42
N ALA A 421 19.22 -12.44 -10.39
CA ALA A 421 19.07 -11.19 -11.16
C ALA A 421 19.90 -10.03 -10.60
N LEU A 422 20.30 -10.08 -9.31
CA LEU A 422 21.22 -9.10 -8.72
C LEU A 422 22.67 -9.36 -9.13
N ASP A 423 23.05 -10.63 -9.15
CA ASP A 423 24.39 -11.11 -9.42
C ASP A 423 24.31 -12.55 -9.95
N ALA A 424 24.80 -12.76 -11.18
CA ALA A 424 24.73 -14.04 -11.87
C ALA A 424 25.56 -15.15 -11.18
N GLU A 425 26.45 -14.80 -10.24
CA GLU A 425 27.17 -15.78 -9.43
C GLU A 425 26.31 -16.38 -8.31
N ILE A 426 25.19 -15.75 -7.96
CA ILE A 426 24.30 -16.25 -6.92
C ILE A 426 23.59 -17.52 -7.43
N ARG A 427 23.78 -18.61 -6.70
CA ARG A 427 23.14 -19.90 -6.96
C ARG A 427 22.00 -20.11 -5.99
N VAL A 428 20.83 -20.45 -6.54
CA VAL A 428 19.62 -20.78 -5.80
C VAL A 428 19.19 -22.18 -6.20
N GLU A 429 18.79 -22.99 -5.22
CA GLU A 429 18.42 -24.39 -5.43
C GLU A 429 17.19 -24.70 -4.58
N ARG A 430 16.08 -25.09 -5.21
CA ARG A 430 14.93 -25.61 -4.47
C ARG A 430 15.29 -27.01 -3.98
N LEU A 431 15.14 -27.24 -2.68
CA LEU A 431 15.33 -28.55 -2.09
C LEU A 431 14.00 -29.28 -2.03
N GLU A 432 13.91 -30.44 -2.67
CA GLU A 432 12.77 -31.34 -2.58
C GLU A 432 13.02 -32.43 -1.53
N PRO A 433 11.97 -32.95 -0.86
CA PRO A 433 12.10 -34.09 0.07
C PRO A 433 12.80 -35.31 -0.55
N THR A 434 12.64 -35.53 -1.85
CA THR A 434 13.31 -36.61 -2.59
C THR A 434 14.81 -36.39 -2.76
N ASP A 435 15.30 -35.15 -2.76
CA ASP A 435 16.73 -34.88 -2.90
C ASP A 435 17.52 -35.40 -1.70
N LEU A 436 16.89 -35.43 -0.52
CA LEU A 436 17.46 -36.02 0.69
C LEU A 436 17.73 -37.53 0.56
N THR A 437 17.03 -38.24 -0.34
CA THR A 437 17.23 -39.69 -0.52
C THR A 437 18.60 -40.03 -1.07
N THR A 438 19.21 -39.13 -1.83
CA THR A 438 20.56 -39.33 -2.38
C THR A 438 21.63 -39.34 -1.29
N THR A 439 21.35 -38.73 -0.14
CA THR A 439 22.23 -38.65 1.02
C THR A 439 21.98 -39.80 2.02
N PHE A 440 20.98 -40.65 1.78
CA PHE A 440 20.70 -41.78 2.66
C PHE A 440 21.62 -42.96 2.35
N ASP A 441 22.21 -43.55 3.39
CA ASP A 441 23.06 -44.71 3.21
C ASP A 441 22.23 -45.94 2.84
N ALA A 442 22.69 -46.65 1.81
CA ALA A 442 22.22 -47.99 1.53
C ALA A 442 22.58 -48.94 2.67
N LEU A 443 21.73 -49.93 2.91
CA LEU A 443 22.01 -50.99 3.88
C LEU A 443 23.04 -51.95 3.29
N ASP A 444 23.84 -52.57 4.15
CA ASP A 444 24.67 -53.70 3.73
C ASP A 444 23.79 -54.89 3.29
N ARG A 445 24.36 -55.76 2.44
CA ARG A 445 23.64 -56.87 1.81
C ARG A 445 23.10 -57.89 2.82
N GLU A 446 23.78 -58.08 3.94
CA GLU A 446 23.35 -59.03 4.98
C GLU A 446 22.11 -58.51 5.70
N THR A 447 22.14 -57.23 6.08
CA THR A 447 21.03 -56.52 6.70
C THR A 447 19.83 -56.46 5.76
N GLU A 448 20.04 -56.15 4.48
CA GLU A 448 18.96 -56.13 3.48
C GLU A 448 18.26 -57.49 3.35
N LEU A 449 19.03 -58.60 3.28
CA LEU A 449 18.48 -59.95 3.22
C LEU A 449 17.67 -60.30 4.48
N ARG A 450 18.17 -59.90 5.67
CA ARG A 450 17.51 -60.13 6.95
C ARG A 450 16.17 -59.40 7.06
N LEU A 451 16.08 -58.20 6.48
CA LEU A 451 14.88 -57.36 6.54
C LEU A 451 13.81 -57.73 5.51
N ARG A 452 14.08 -58.63 4.55
CA ARG A 452 13.11 -58.99 3.50
C ARG A 452 11.74 -59.45 4.03
N PRO A 453 11.64 -60.37 5.02
CA PRO A 453 10.33 -60.80 5.53
C PRO A 453 9.55 -59.65 6.18
N PHE A 454 10.24 -58.77 6.90
CA PHE A 454 9.67 -57.56 7.49
C PHE A 454 9.14 -56.62 6.40
N LEU A 455 9.96 -56.30 5.39
CA LEU A 455 9.58 -55.42 4.27
C LEU A 455 8.36 -55.96 3.51
N THR A 456 8.31 -57.27 3.22
CA THR A 456 7.15 -57.89 2.57
C THR A 456 5.89 -57.83 3.44
N GLY A 457 6.02 -57.91 4.77
CA GLY A 457 4.92 -57.73 5.71
C GLY A 457 4.43 -56.28 5.77
N ALA A 458 5.36 -55.34 5.92
CA ALA A 458 5.09 -53.91 5.97
C ALA A 458 4.47 -53.39 4.67
N GLN A 459 5.00 -53.79 3.51
CA GLN A 459 4.50 -53.40 2.20
C GLN A 459 3.04 -53.81 2.00
N ARG A 460 2.69 -55.06 2.33
CA ARG A 460 1.30 -55.54 2.23
C ARG A 460 0.30 -54.71 3.03
N ARG A 461 0.74 -54.12 4.15
CA ARG A 461 -0.12 -53.27 5.00
C ARG A 461 -0.30 -51.87 4.43
N LEU A 462 0.73 -51.30 3.81
CA LEU A 462 0.67 -49.96 3.22
C LEU A 462 0.29 -49.94 1.74
N ASP A 463 0.21 -51.10 1.06
CA ASP A 463 -0.26 -51.20 -0.33
C ASP A 463 -1.66 -50.62 -0.50
N ARG A 464 -2.56 -50.85 0.47
CA ARG A 464 -3.91 -50.26 0.49
C ARG A 464 -3.93 -48.73 0.57
N LEU A 465 -2.82 -48.12 1.01
CA LEU A 465 -2.65 -46.67 1.11
C LEU A 465 -1.84 -46.11 -0.08
N GLY A 466 -1.42 -46.98 -1.01
CA GLY A 466 -0.59 -46.59 -2.15
C GLY A 466 0.84 -46.23 -1.79
N CYS A 467 1.31 -46.51 -0.57
CA CYS A 467 2.65 -46.13 -0.09
C CYS A 467 3.64 -47.30 -0.19
N GLU A 468 4.87 -47.02 -0.61
CA GLU A 468 6.00 -47.95 -0.64
C GLU A 468 6.80 -47.86 0.67
N VAL A 469 7.21 -48.99 1.24
CA VAL A 469 8.03 -49.03 2.45
C VAL A 469 9.47 -49.33 2.10
N VAL A 470 10.36 -48.45 2.52
CA VAL A 470 11.79 -48.55 2.28
C VAL A 470 12.53 -48.44 3.62
N VAL A 471 13.62 -49.18 3.80
CA VAL A 471 14.53 -48.97 4.93
C VAL A 471 15.84 -48.37 4.42
N ARG A 472 16.29 -47.30 5.08
CA ARG A 472 17.55 -46.59 4.82
C ARG A 472 18.20 -46.17 6.13
N ALA A 473 19.50 -45.87 6.12
CA ALA A 473 20.18 -45.31 7.28
C ALA A 473 20.45 -43.81 7.07
N PHE A 474 19.96 -42.96 7.98
CA PHE A 474 20.14 -41.50 7.89
C PHE A 474 20.11 -40.80 9.26
N GLU A 475 20.62 -39.57 9.32
CA GLU A 475 20.59 -38.70 10.50
C GLU A 475 19.38 -37.73 10.45
N PRO A 476 18.87 -37.27 11.61
CA PRO A 476 19.27 -37.65 12.95
C PRO A 476 18.71 -39.03 13.34
N ALA A 477 19.49 -39.84 14.07
CA ALA A 477 19.04 -41.15 14.57
C ALA A 477 17.80 -41.09 15.47
N SER A 478 17.44 -39.92 16.01
CA SER A 478 16.21 -39.70 16.78
C SER A 478 14.94 -39.75 15.93
N LEU A 479 15.03 -39.49 14.62
CA LEU A 479 13.90 -39.50 13.70
C LEU A 479 13.65 -40.94 13.19
N PRO A 480 12.51 -41.58 13.52
CA PRO A 480 12.29 -42.98 13.20
C PRO A 480 11.84 -43.22 11.76
N SER A 481 11.11 -42.29 11.15
CA SER A 481 10.57 -42.45 9.80
C SER A 481 10.38 -41.10 9.12
N LEU A 482 10.44 -41.11 7.79
CA LEU A 482 10.13 -40.00 6.90
C LEU A 482 9.11 -40.45 5.87
N TYR A 483 8.16 -39.58 5.53
CA TYR A 483 7.25 -39.81 4.43
C TYR A 483 7.65 -38.88 3.28
N LEU A 484 8.05 -39.46 2.16
CA LEU A 484 8.56 -38.74 1.00
C LEU A 484 7.57 -38.86 -0.15
N VAL A 485 7.24 -37.72 -0.74
CA VAL A 485 6.35 -37.62 -1.89
C VAL A 485 7.10 -36.87 -2.97
N SER A 486 7.20 -37.42 -4.17
CA SER A 486 7.74 -36.66 -5.31
C SER A 486 6.75 -35.58 -5.73
N ARG A 487 7.24 -34.51 -6.36
CA ARG A 487 6.38 -33.41 -6.84
C ARG A 487 5.26 -33.89 -7.77
N ALA A 488 5.58 -34.82 -8.68
CA ALA A 488 4.59 -35.41 -9.59
C ALA A 488 3.50 -36.19 -8.81
N ALA A 489 3.89 -36.94 -7.77
CA ALA A 489 2.96 -37.68 -6.93
C ALA A 489 2.10 -36.78 -6.03
N ALA A 490 2.67 -35.70 -5.50
CA ALA A 490 1.95 -34.71 -4.69
C ALA A 490 0.90 -33.97 -5.52
N PHE A 491 1.28 -33.50 -6.71
CA PHE A 491 0.38 -32.85 -7.67
C PHE A 491 -0.77 -33.80 -8.08
N HIS A 492 -0.45 -35.04 -8.41
CA HIS A 492 -1.47 -36.03 -8.77
C HIS A 492 -2.41 -36.37 -7.60
N GLY A 493 -1.89 -36.43 -6.38
CA GLY A 493 -2.69 -36.66 -5.17
C GLY A 493 -3.69 -35.53 -4.88
N GLU A 494 -3.24 -34.28 -4.98
CA GLU A 494 -4.09 -33.09 -4.80
C GLU A 494 -5.14 -32.96 -5.91
N PHE A 495 -4.74 -33.27 -7.15
CA PHE A 495 -5.62 -33.35 -8.31
C PHE A 495 -6.74 -34.39 -8.12
N THR A 496 -6.39 -35.60 -7.64
CA THR A 496 -7.35 -36.68 -7.36
C THR A 496 -8.32 -36.28 -6.24
N ALA A 497 -7.84 -35.67 -5.16
CA ALA A 497 -8.66 -35.23 -4.03
C ALA A 497 -9.62 -34.08 -4.38
N THR A 498 -9.24 -33.23 -5.34
CA THR A 498 -10.09 -32.15 -5.86
C THR A 498 -11.17 -32.71 -6.79
N ARG A 499 -10.84 -33.73 -7.59
CA ARG A 499 -11.79 -34.46 -8.44
C ARG A 499 -12.87 -35.17 -7.62
N GLU A 500 -12.52 -35.78 -6.49
CA GLU A 500 -13.49 -36.44 -5.58
C GLU A 500 -14.51 -35.46 -4.96
N LYS A 501 -14.26 -34.14 -5.07
CA LYS A 501 -15.13 -33.07 -4.55
C LYS A 501 -15.86 -32.27 -5.65
N ALA A 502 -15.57 -32.51 -6.93
CA ALA A 502 -16.13 -31.75 -8.05
C ALA A 502 -17.19 -32.56 -8.83
N ASP A 503 -18.26 -31.90 -9.29
CA ASP A 503 -19.30 -32.52 -10.12
C ASP A 503 -18.78 -32.98 -11.50
N ASP A 504 -19.39 -34.04 -12.03
CA ASP A 504 -19.03 -34.85 -13.22
C ASP A 504 -18.72 -34.08 -14.54
N LEU A 505 -18.99 -32.77 -14.61
CA LEU A 505 -18.86 -31.97 -15.83
C LEU A 505 -17.41 -31.63 -16.23
N TRP A 506 -16.45 -31.70 -15.29
CA TRP A 506 -15.04 -31.37 -15.57
C TRP A 506 -14.13 -32.59 -15.78
N GLY A 507 -14.63 -33.81 -15.54
CA GLY A 507 -13.82 -35.03 -15.54
C GLY A 507 -13.09 -35.31 -16.86
N GLY A 508 -13.74 -35.07 -18.01
CA GLY A 508 -13.19 -35.39 -19.33
C GLY A 508 -12.07 -34.46 -19.82
N VAL A 509 -12.03 -33.20 -19.36
CA VAL A 509 -10.94 -32.26 -19.69
C VAL A 509 -9.73 -32.49 -18.77
N LEU A 510 -10.00 -32.92 -17.54
CA LEU A 510 -9.01 -33.23 -16.51
C LEU A 510 -8.22 -34.53 -16.82
N ASP A 511 -8.85 -35.54 -17.41
CA ASP A 511 -8.18 -36.79 -17.82
C ASP A 511 -7.06 -36.59 -18.87
N ALA A 512 -7.17 -35.58 -19.73
CA ALA A 512 -6.16 -35.30 -20.74
C ALA A 512 -4.85 -34.76 -20.14
N LEU A 513 -4.93 -34.02 -19.03
CA LEU A 513 -3.79 -33.39 -18.34
C LEU A 513 -3.01 -34.37 -17.43
N ALA A 514 -3.67 -35.41 -16.91
CA ALA A 514 -3.08 -36.39 -16.00
C ALA A 514 -2.23 -37.49 -16.70
N SER A 515 -2.19 -37.51 -18.03
CA SER A 515 -1.67 -38.65 -18.81
C SER A 515 -0.15 -38.66 -19.09
N ALA A 516 0.63 -37.78 -18.45
CA ALA A 516 2.08 -37.72 -18.61
C ALA A 516 2.83 -38.29 -17.38
N ALA A 517 3.24 -39.56 -17.50
CA ALA A 517 4.05 -40.37 -16.58
C ALA A 517 3.31 -41.04 -15.39
N PRO A 518 3.62 -42.32 -15.06
CA PRO A 518 3.07 -42.97 -13.88
C PRO A 518 3.55 -42.25 -12.61
N PRO A 519 2.67 -42.01 -11.62
CA PRO A 519 3.09 -41.34 -10.39
C PRO A 519 4.05 -42.27 -9.62
N ASP A 520 5.23 -41.76 -9.27
CA ASP A 520 6.05 -42.41 -8.25
C ASP A 520 5.22 -42.58 -6.97
N ARG A 521 5.19 -43.78 -6.41
CA ARG A 521 4.45 -44.02 -5.16
C ARG A 521 5.12 -43.26 -4.02
N PRO A 522 4.37 -42.61 -3.11
CA PRO A 522 4.94 -42.06 -1.90
C PRO A 522 5.70 -43.12 -1.10
N GLN A 523 6.85 -42.76 -0.55
CA GLN A 523 7.71 -43.67 0.19
C GLN A 523 7.69 -43.38 1.69
N LEU A 524 7.38 -44.38 2.50
CA LEU A 524 7.71 -44.38 3.92
C LEU A 524 9.13 -44.91 4.08
N VAL A 525 10.07 -44.03 4.39
CA VAL A 525 11.46 -44.37 4.65
C VAL A 525 11.65 -44.57 6.15
N LEU A 526 11.95 -45.81 6.55
CA LEU A 526 12.24 -46.17 7.94
C LEU A 526 13.73 -46.02 8.22
N ASN A 527 14.07 -45.32 9.30
CA ASN A 527 15.45 -45.03 9.66
C ASN A 527 16.11 -46.20 10.41
N HIS A 528 16.99 -46.94 9.74
CA HIS A 528 17.73 -48.04 10.36
C HIS A 528 18.72 -47.57 11.45
N ARG A 529 19.11 -46.29 11.51
CA ARG A 529 19.92 -45.76 12.61
C ARG A 529 19.10 -45.59 13.90
N ASN A 530 17.77 -45.51 13.78
CA ASN A 530 16.89 -45.32 14.92
C ASN A 530 16.72 -46.63 15.74
N PRO A 531 16.96 -46.60 17.06
CA PRO A 531 16.85 -47.81 17.91
C PRO A 531 15.45 -48.41 17.96
N LEU A 532 14.39 -47.61 17.88
CA LEU A 532 13.01 -48.10 17.86
C LEU A 532 12.73 -48.86 16.57
N VAL A 533 13.14 -48.32 15.42
CA VAL A 533 12.98 -48.99 14.11
C VAL A 533 13.70 -50.34 14.11
N ARG A 534 14.94 -50.41 14.62
CA ARG A 534 15.67 -51.69 14.72
C ARG A 534 14.90 -52.73 15.53
N ARG A 535 14.32 -52.33 16.66
CA ARG A 535 13.48 -53.23 17.48
C ARG A 535 12.21 -53.67 16.74
N ILE A 536 11.54 -52.75 16.05
CA ILE A 536 10.34 -53.05 15.25
C ILE A 536 10.66 -54.04 14.13
N THR A 537 11.78 -53.84 13.42
CA THR A 537 12.20 -54.75 12.34
C THR A 537 12.57 -56.15 12.81
N ALA A 538 12.83 -56.33 14.11
CA ALA A 538 13.18 -57.61 14.72
C ALA A 538 11.98 -58.31 15.40
N LEU A 539 10.78 -57.73 15.34
CA LEU A 539 9.58 -58.33 15.91
C LEU A 539 9.21 -59.62 15.16
N GLY A 540 8.91 -60.67 15.93
CA GLY A 540 8.43 -61.95 15.39
C GLY A 540 6.90 -62.03 15.28
N ASP A 541 6.16 -61.11 15.90
CA ASP A 541 4.69 -61.05 15.86
C ASP A 541 4.23 -60.23 14.64
N PRO A 542 3.59 -60.84 13.63
CA PRO A 542 3.16 -60.15 12.42
C PRO A 542 2.09 -59.08 12.66
N GLU A 543 1.21 -59.26 13.64
CA GLU A 543 0.16 -58.29 13.97
C GLU A 543 0.75 -57.08 14.69
N LEU A 544 1.64 -57.30 15.65
CA LEU A 544 2.34 -56.20 16.34
C LEU A 544 3.23 -55.41 15.37
N THR A 545 3.89 -56.10 14.44
CA THR A 545 4.69 -55.47 13.38
C THR A 545 3.82 -54.59 12.48
N ALA A 546 2.63 -55.06 12.10
CA ALA A 546 1.70 -54.29 11.29
C ALA A 546 1.26 -53.01 12.00
N LEU A 547 0.82 -53.12 13.26
CA LEU A 547 0.43 -51.95 14.08
C LEU A 547 1.58 -50.94 14.22
N ALA A 548 2.81 -51.42 14.42
CA ALA A 548 3.99 -50.57 14.56
C ALA A 548 4.33 -49.82 13.26
N VAL A 549 4.28 -50.48 12.10
CA VAL A 549 4.51 -49.85 10.79
C VAL A 549 3.42 -48.81 10.48
N GLU A 550 2.17 -49.13 10.78
CA GLU A 550 1.03 -48.21 10.62
C GLU A 550 1.15 -46.97 11.51
N SER A 551 1.60 -47.14 12.76
CA SER A 551 1.89 -46.01 13.64
C SER A 551 3.08 -45.18 13.15
N LEU A 552 4.16 -45.80 12.64
CA LEU A 552 5.30 -45.08 12.07
C LEU A 552 4.93 -44.31 10.80
N TYR A 553 4.04 -44.86 9.97
CA TYR A 553 3.47 -44.18 8.81
C TYR A 553 2.69 -42.94 9.24
N GLY A 554 1.73 -43.11 10.14
CA GLY A 554 0.90 -42.00 10.59
C GLY A 554 1.70 -40.94 11.37
N GLN A 555 2.71 -41.34 12.13
CA GLN A 555 3.64 -40.40 12.78
C GLN A 555 4.45 -39.62 11.74
N ALA A 556 4.92 -40.25 10.67
CA ALA A 556 5.64 -39.57 9.59
C ALA A 556 4.73 -38.57 8.86
N LEU A 557 3.47 -38.92 8.61
CA LEU A 557 2.48 -37.98 8.06
C LEU A 557 2.28 -36.76 8.97
N LEU A 558 2.12 -36.98 10.28
CA LEU A 558 1.90 -35.92 11.26
C LEU A 558 3.11 -34.99 11.40
N LEU A 559 4.32 -35.56 11.53
CA LEU A 559 5.55 -34.78 11.64
C LEU A 559 5.87 -34.02 10.35
N GLY A 560 5.52 -34.60 9.19
CA GLY A 560 5.66 -33.96 7.89
C GLY A 560 4.50 -33.04 7.51
N TYR A 561 3.50 -32.84 8.38
CA TYR A 561 2.31 -32.01 8.08
C TYR A 561 1.58 -32.42 6.79
N HIS A 562 1.64 -33.70 6.43
CA HIS A 562 0.93 -34.20 5.26
C HIS A 562 -0.59 -34.25 5.52
N PRO A 563 -1.43 -33.97 4.51
CA PRO A 563 -2.88 -34.11 4.65
C PRO A 563 -3.26 -35.53 5.06
N ILE A 564 -4.03 -35.65 6.15
CA ILE A 564 -4.50 -36.93 6.67
C ILE A 564 -5.82 -37.29 6.00
N ARG A 565 -5.84 -38.37 5.21
CA ARG A 565 -7.07 -38.86 4.59
C ARG A 565 -7.92 -39.61 5.61
N PRO A 566 -9.23 -39.80 5.38
CA PRO A 566 -10.08 -40.60 6.27
C PRO A 566 -9.53 -42.01 6.53
N ALA A 567 -8.92 -42.64 5.50
CA ALA A 567 -8.25 -43.93 5.63
C ALA A 567 -7.01 -43.89 6.55
N ASP A 568 -6.21 -42.81 6.47
CA ASP A 568 -5.04 -42.60 7.33
C ASP A 568 -5.45 -42.37 8.78
N ALA A 569 -6.51 -41.58 9.01
CA ALA A 569 -7.04 -41.28 10.34
C ALA A 569 -7.62 -42.54 11.04
N ALA A 570 -8.38 -43.35 10.30
CA ALA A 570 -8.90 -44.62 10.81
C ALA A 570 -7.75 -45.56 11.24
N LEU A 571 -6.71 -45.64 10.41
CA LEU A 571 -5.54 -46.47 10.65
C LEU A 571 -4.68 -45.95 11.82
N LEU A 572 -4.50 -44.64 11.94
CA LEU A 572 -3.87 -44.01 13.11
C LEU A 572 -4.58 -44.40 14.41
N ASN A 573 -5.91 -44.34 14.42
CA ASN A 573 -6.70 -44.70 15.59
C ASN A 573 -6.63 -46.21 15.90
N THR A 574 -6.78 -47.06 14.88
CA THR A 574 -6.68 -48.53 15.05
C THR A 574 -5.29 -48.96 15.52
N SER A 575 -4.22 -48.38 14.95
CA SER A 575 -2.85 -48.71 15.34
C SER A 575 -2.54 -48.25 16.77
N PHE A 576 -2.94 -47.04 17.14
CA PHE A 576 -2.78 -46.53 18.50
C PHE A 576 -3.55 -47.35 19.55
N LEU A 577 -4.84 -47.60 19.32
CA LEU A 577 -5.66 -48.42 20.22
C LEU A 577 -5.17 -49.87 20.28
N GLY A 578 -4.71 -50.43 19.16
CA GLY A 578 -4.15 -51.78 19.10
C GLY A 578 -2.86 -51.92 19.89
N LEU A 579 -1.95 -50.94 19.80
CA LEU A 579 -0.72 -50.90 20.60
C LEU A 579 -1.04 -50.68 22.09
N LEU A 580 -1.98 -49.79 22.42
CA LEU A 580 -2.43 -49.59 23.80
C LEU A 580 -3.07 -50.85 24.38
N GLY A 581 -3.91 -51.55 23.62
CA GLY A 581 -4.53 -52.80 24.06
C GLY A 581 -3.54 -53.94 24.33
N ARG A 582 -2.33 -53.87 23.77
CA ARG A 582 -1.22 -54.79 24.08
C ARG A 582 -0.40 -54.33 25.30
N ALA A 583 -0.39 -53.03 25.60
CA ALA A 583 0.35 -52.44 26.72
C ALA A 583 -0.47 -52.40 28.02
N VAL A 584 -1.79 -52.27 27.92
CA VAL A 584 -2.73 -52.30 29.04
C VAL A 584 -3.12 -53.76 29.29
N PRO A 585 -2.81 -54.34 30.46
CA PRO A 585 -3.24 -55.69 30.80
C PRO A 585 -4.78 -55.75 30.71
N GLY A 586 -5.32 -56.73 29.97
CA GLY A 586 -6.75 -56.97 29.98
C GLY A 586 -7.22 -57.29 31.40
N SER A 587 -8.36 -56.73 31.81
CA SER A 587 -9.07 -57.18 33.01
C SER A 587 -9.56 -58.61 32.78
N GLY A 588 -8.70 -59.59 33.05
CA GLY A 588 -9.06 -60.99 33.20
C GLY A 588 -9.54 -61.25 34.63
N ASP A 589 -10.63 -61.99 34.74
CA ASP A 589 -11.20 -62.54 35.98
C ASP A 589 -10.13 -63.03 36.98
N PRO A 590 -10.36 -62.87 38.30
CA PRO A 590 -9.47 -63.41 39.31
C PRO A 590 -9.44 -64.94 39.27
N ALA A 591 -8.23 -65.48 39.46
CA ALA A 591 -7.89 -66.90 39.54
C ALA A 591 -8.62 -67.66 40.65
#